data_AF-A0A524ANF2-F1
#
_entry.id   AF-A0A524ANF2-F1
#
_cell.length_a   1.000
_cell.length_b   1.000
_cell.length_c   1.000
_cell.angle_alpha   90.00
_cell.angle_beta   90.00
_cell.angle_gamma   90.00
#
_symmetry.space_group_name_H-M   'P 1'
#
loop_
_entity.id
_entity.type
_entity.pdbx_description
1 polymer ?
#
loop_
_entity_poly.entity_id
_entity_poly.type
_entity_poly.pdbx_seq_one_letter_code
_entity_poly.pdbx_strand_id
1 'polypeptide(L)'
;MSDTMKKALTWLVVLVAFIAVMLLANVLLGPDADKLQGVLWVVFTAIAVVILIVLYLVSAGSEAWEVGTRQVVYMAIGAALYGVFNWIFNTIPMPSVSQVALRPSVCIPVFFGYVFGPVVGFFTGAVGNIIGDFLTGWGVYPAWDIANGFMGLIPGLVFLFADKKRSLNFLTIVFGVLTVVVVAMIFINPRVVGPWTGEIEDFSFWAWAFLVGGIVVIVGRFVLERISEDLAAVNIWGSLGIILGIGYAAIADIWINGYSLATALIGEFAPAAGPNILNSMILTPILLAAYQAVQARTGR
;
A
#
# COMPACT_ATOMS: atom_id res chain seq x y z
N MET A 1 31.97 2.29 -11.24
CA MET A 1 30.49 2.27 -11.23
C MET A 1 29.98 3.65 -10.86
N SER A 2 29.17 4.30 -11.71
CA SER A 2 28.55 5.59 -11.37
C SER A 2 27.63 5.45 -10.16
N ASP A 3 27.37 6.54 -9.44
CA ASP A 3 26.48 6.54 -8.27
C ASP A 3 25.07 6.04 -8.61
N THR A 4 24.52 6.49 -9.74
CA THR A 4 23.27 5.99 -10.32
C THR A 4 23.31 4.49 -10.60
N MET A 5 24.42 3.94 -11.10
CA MET A 5 24.51 2.50 -11.33
C MET A 5 24.61 1.70 -10.02
N LYS A 6 25.18 2.29 -8.95
CA LYS A 6 25.16 1.70 -7.60
C LYS A 6 23.74 1.64 -7.03
N LYS A 7 23.01 2.76 -7.08
CA LYS A 7 21.61 2.83 -6.61
C LYS A 7 20.72 1.83 -7.34
N ALA A 8 20.85 1.75 -8.66
CA ALA A 8 20.12 0.78 -9.48
C ALA A 8 20.43 -0.68 -9.08
N LEU A 9 21.71 -1.01 -8.86
CA LEU A 9 22.10 -2.35 -8.44
C LEU A 9 21.54 -2.70 -7.06
N THR A 10 21.60 -1.77 -6.10
CA THR A 10 21.01 -2.01 -4.78
C THR A 10 19.51 -2.21 -4.86
N TRP A 11 18.83 -1.47 -5.73
CA TRP A 11 17.40 -1.65 -5.94
C TRP A 11 17.05 -3.00 -6.57
N LEU A 12 17.85 -3.45 -7.54
CA LEU A 12 17.74 -4.81 -8.07
C LEU A 12 17.92 -5.86 -6.97
N VAL A 13 18.88 -5.68 -6.06
CA VAL A 13 19.07 -6.60 -4.92
C VAL A 13 17.85 -6.62 -4.00
N VAL A 14 17.22 -5.47 -3.72
CA VAL A 14 15.99 -5.42 -2.91
C VAL A 14 14.84 -6.16 -3.58
N LEU A 15 14.66 -5.99 -4.90
CA LEU A 15 13.62 -6.69 -5.67
C LEU A 15 13.87 -8.21 -5.72
N VAL A 16 15.13 -8.62 -5.89
CA VAL A 16 15.52 -10.03 -5.83
C VAL A 16 15.26 -10.61 -4.44
N ALA A 17 15.56 -9.86 -3.37
CA ALA A 17 15.28 -10.28 -2.00
C ALA A 17 13.77 -10.45 -1.75
N PHE A 18 12.95 -9.51 -2.23
CA PHE A 18 11.49 -9.63 -2.19
C PHE A 18 11.00 -10.91 -2.88
N ILE A 19 11.44 -11.16 -4.12
CA ILE A 19 11.08 -12.38 -4.87
C ILE A 19 11.56 -13.64 -4.14
N ALA A 20 12.78 -13.62 -3.59
CA ALA A 20 13.33 -14.76 -2.85
C ALA A 20 12.50 -15.08 -1.59
N VAL A 21 12.08 -14.07 -0.82
CA VAL A 21 11.22 -14.27 0.35
C VAL A 21 9.85 -14.81 -0.05
N MET A 22 9.26 -14.29 -1.11
CA MET A 22 7.99 -14.76 -1.66
C MET A 22 8.06 -16.25 -2.08
N LEU A 23 9.11 -16.63 -2.81
CA LEU A 23 9.34 -18.03 -3.20
C LEU A 23 9.61 -18.93 -2.00
N LEU A 24 10.35 -18.44 -1.01
CA LEU A 24 10.60 -19.17 0.23
C LEU A 24 9.31 -19.42 1.01
N ALA A 25 8.46 -18.40 1.17
CA ALA A 25 7.15 -18.53 1.80
C ALA A 25 6.31 -19.60 1.09
N ASN A 26 6.25 -19.56 -0.24
CA ASN A 26 5.51 -20.54 -1.05
C ASN A 26 5.97 -21.99 -0.83
N VAL A 27 7.27 -22.22 -0.64
CA VAL A 27 7.83 -23.55 -0.36
C VAL A 27 7.53 -24.01 1.06
N LEU A 28 7.57 -23.10 2.04
CA LEU A 28 7.40 -23.40 3.45
C LEU A 28 5.94 -23.50 3.90
N LEU A 29 5.00 -23.01 3.10
CA LEU A 29 3.57 -23.07 3.38
C LEU A 29 3.05 -24.52 3.47
N GLY A 30 2.13 -24.72 4.41
CA GLY A 30 1.41 -25.99 4.60
C GLY A 30 0.60 -26.42 3.37
N PRO A 31 0.08 -27.66 3.37
CA PRO A 31 -0.65 -28.21 2.23
C PRO A 31 -1.97 -27.49 1.93
N ASP A 32 -2.59 -26.88 2.95
CA ASP A 32 -3.91 -26.24 2.85
C ASP A 32 -3.86 -24.75 2.49
N ALA A 33 -2.65 -24.17 2.36
CA ALA A 33 -2.47 -22.74 2.05
C ALA A 33 -2.43 -22.51 0.53
N ASP A 34 -2.85 -21.31 0.11
CA ASP A 34 -2.85 -20.94 -1.30
C ASP A 34 -1.41 -20.73 -1.81
N LYS A 35 -0.99 -21.65 -2.68
CA LYS A 35 0.34 -21.61 -3.31
C LYS A 35 0.29 -20.86 -4.63
N LEU A 36 1.46 -20.38 -5.06
CA LEU A 36 1.65 -19.76 -6.37
C LEU A 36 1.23 -20.74 -7.48
N GLN A 37 0.25 -20.33 -8.28
CA GLN A 37 -0.29 -21.11 -9.39
C GLN A 37 -0.38 -20.28 -10.66
N GLY A 38 -0.23 -20.95 -11.81
CA GLY A 38 -0.25 -20.30 -13.13
C GLY A 38 0.93 -19.36 -13.39
N VAL A 39 0.78 -18.52 -14.42
CA VAL A 39 1.85 -17.62 -14.91
C VAL A 39 1.52 -16.14 -14.68
N LEU A 40 0.25 -15.80 -14.44
CA LEU A 40 -0.19 -14.40 -14.38
C LEU A 40 0.45 -13.62 -13.21
N TRP A 41 0.74 -14.27 -12.08
CA TRP A 41 1.48 -13.63 -11.00
C TRP A 41 2.89 -13.17 -11.44
N VAL A 42 3.55 -13.88 -12.37
CA VAL A 42 4.83 -13.47 -12.96
C VAL A 42 4.65 -12.24 -13.83
N VAL A 43 3.58 -12.21 -14.64
CA VAL A 43 3.26 -11.08 -15.53
C VAL A 43 3.03 -9.80 -14.73
N PHE A 44 2.19 -9.87 -13.69
CA PHE A 44 1.94 -8.73 -12.82
C PHE A 44 3.20 -8.31 -12.05
N THR A 45 3.97 -9.27 -11.53
CA THR A 45 5.28 -8.96 -10.91
C THR A 45 6.21 -8.23 -11.88
N ALA A 46 6.29 -8.65 -13.14
CA ALA A 46 7.08 -7.99 -14.16
C ALA A 46 6.59 -6.57 -14.46
N ILE A 47 5.26 -6.36 -14.55
CA ILE A 47 4.66 -5.02 -14.71
C ILE A 47 5.08 -4.11 -13.55
N ALA A 48 5.00 -4.59 -12.31
CA ALA A 48 5.41 -3.84 -11.14
C ALA A 48 6.91 -3.48 -11.17
N VAL A 49 7.77 -4.44 -11.53
CA VAL A 49 9.21 -4.20 -11.70
C VAL A 49 9.47 -3.13 -12.75
N VAL A 50 8.76 -3.15 -13.88
CA VAL A 50 8.86 -2.11 -14.90
C VAL A 50 8.44 -0.75 -14.36
N ILE A 51 7.31 -0.67 -13.64
CA ILE A 51 6.86 0.58 -13.00
C ILE A 51 7.93 1.13 -12.05
N LEU A 52 8.50 0.27 -11.19
CA LEU A 52 9.55 0.64 -10.24
C LEU A 52 10.82 1.11 -10.93
N ILE A 53 11.24 0.44 -12.01
CA ILE A 53 12.40 0.85 -12.81
C ILE A 53 12.13 2.20 -13.49
N VAL A 54 10.95 2.39 -14.08
CA VAL A 54 10.60 3.67 -14.71
C VAL A 54 10.62 4.80 -13.69
N LEU A 55 9.98 4.62 -12.53
CA LEU A 55 9.98 5.60 -11.42
C LEU A 55 11.40 5.93 -10.98
N TYR A 56 12.25 4.91 -10.83
CA TYR A 56 13.66 5.11 -10.53
C TYR A 56 14.36 5.91 -11.63
N LEU A 57 14.25 5.51 -12.90
CA LEU A 57 14.97 6.15 -14.01
C LEU A 57 14.59 7.62 -14.18
N VAL A 58 13.31 7.98 -14.04
CA VAL A 58 12.86 9.38 -14.16
C VAL A 58 13.31 10.26 -12.99
N SER A 59 13.78 9.66 -11.89
CA SER A 59 14.17 10.36 -10.68
C SER A 59 15.50 9.89 -10.09
N ALA A 60 16.36 9.29 -10.93
CA ALA A 60 17.55 8.56 -10.48
C ALA A 60 18.63 9.45 -9.85
N GLY A 61 18.54 10.77 -10.06
CA GLY A 61 19.40 11.77 -9.43
C GLY A 61 19.03 12.07 -7.97
N SER A 62 17.89 11.59 -7.47
CA SER A 62 17.46 11.83 -6.09
C SER A 62 18.11 10.88 -5.10
N GLU A 63 18.44 11.40 -3.91
CA GLU A 63 18.89 10.61 -2.75
C GLU A 63 17.76 9.75 -2.16
N ALA A 64 16.49 9.98 -2.56
CA ALA A 64 15.35 9.17 -2.12
C ALA A 64 15.50 7.67 -2.42
N TRP A 65 16.33 7.31 -3.40
CA TRP A 65 16.59 5.93 -3.81
C TRP A 65 17.79 5.31 -3.11
N GLU A 66 18.43 6.01 -2.17
CA GLU A 66 19.59 5.49 -1.44
C GLU A 66 19.21 4.40 -0.46
N VAL A 67 20.00 3.32 -0.49
CA VAL A 67 19.84 2.18 0.41
C VAL A 67 21.19 1.92 1.06
N GLY A 68 21.36 2.46 2.26
CA GLY A 68 22.48 2.16 3.15
C GLY A 68 22.08 1.21 4.28
N THR A 69 22.98 1.03 5.24
CA THR A 69 22.77 0.14 6.39
C THR A 69 21.51 0.48 7.18
N ARG A 70 21.21 1.78 7.37
CA ARG A 70 20.02 2.22 8.11
C ARG A 70 18.74 1.82 7.40
N GLN A 71 18.67 2.03 6.07
CA GLN A 71 17.51 1.64 5.27
C GLN A 71 17.28 0.13 5.32
N VAL A 72 18.34 -0.69 5.25
CA VAL A 72 18.23 -2.15 5.41
C VAL A 72 17.65 -2.53 6.78
N VAL A 73 18.10 -1.88 7.85
CA VAL A 73 17.56 -2.12 9.20
C VAL A 73 16.09 -1.69 9.29
N TYR A 74 15.72 -0.52 8.75
CA TYR A 74 14.33 -0.07 8.76
C TYR A 74 13.42 -0.93 7.89
N MET A 75 13.91 -1.48 6.78
CA MET A 75 13.19 -2.46 5.98
C MET A 75 12.89 -3.74 6.78
N ALA A 76 13.88 -4.26 7.50
CA ALA A 76 13.70 -5.45 8.32
C ALA A 76 12.74 -5.22 9.50
N ILE A 77 12.90 -4.11 10.22
CA ILE A 77 12.02 -3.74 11.34
C ILE A 77 10.60 -3.49 10.83
N GLY A 78 10.45 -2.73 9.74
CA GLY A 78 9.17 -2.42 9.14
C GLY A 78 8.44 -3.68 8.70
N ALA A 79 9.11 -4.56 7.94
CA ALA A 79 8.52 -5.82 7.49
C ALA A 79 8.10 -6.72 8.66
N ALA A 80 8.93 -6.82 9.71
CA ALA A 80 8.58 -7.60 10.90
C ALA A 80 7.38 -7.02 11.66
N LEU A 81 7.37 -5.71 11.91
CA LEU A 81 6.24 -5.03 12.56
C LEU A 81 4.97 -5.19 11.73
N TYR A 82 5.03 -4.87 10.43
CA TYR A 82 3.87 -4.98 9.58
C TYR A 82 3.36 -6.41 9.51
N GLY A 83 4.23 -7.40 9.30
CA GLY A 83 3.85 -8.81 9.22
C GLY A 83 3.23 -9.36 10.50
N VAL A 84 3.80 -9.05 11.68
CA VAL A 84 3.23 -9.52 12.96
C VAL A 84 1.87 -8.89 13.23
N PHE A 85 1.74 -7.57 13.03
CA PHE A 85 0.43 -6.93 13.23
C PHE A 85 -0.59 -7.38 12.18
N ASN A 86 -0.17 -7.61 10.93
CA ASN A 86 -1.04 -8.13 9.90
C ASN A 86 -1.52 -9.54 10.23
N TRP A 87 -0.65 -10.41 10.74
CA TRP A 87 -1.04 -11.74 11.22
C TRP A 87 -2.14 -11.67 12.31
N ILE A 88 -2.00 -10.76 13.28
CA ILE A 88 -3.03 -10.57 14.33
C ILE A 88 -4.35 -10.10 13.71
N PHE A 89 -4.30 -9.07 12.87
CA PHE A 89 -5.48 -8.40 12.35
C PHE A 89 -6.16 -9.12 11.18
N ASN A 90 -5.45 -9.97 10.44
CA ASN A 90 -5.99 -10.83 9.40
C ASN A 90 -7.10 -11.77 9.94
N THR A 91 -7.15 -11.99 11.25
CA THR A 91 -8.24 -12.75 11.91
C THR A 91 -9.59 -12.04 11.94
N ILE A 92 -9.64 -10.75 11.56
CA ILE A 92 -10.86 -9.93 11.57
C ILE A 92 -11.23 -9.57 10.11
N PRO A 93 -12.08 -10.37 9.43
CA PRO A 93 -12.42 -10.16 8.03
C PRO A 93 -13.32 -8.92 7.83
N MET A 94 -13.17 -8.26 6.69
CA MET A 94 -14.06 -7.21 6.23
C MET A 94 -15.11 -7.78 5.27
N PRO A 95 -16.32 -7.19 5.19
CA PRO A 95 -17.28 -7.52 4.13
C PRO A 95 -16.70 -7.17 2.75
N SER A 96 -16.16 -8.18 2.06
CA SER A 96 -15.42 -8.10 0.79
C SER A 96 -15.58 -9.39 -0.01
N VAL A 97 -15.42 -9.32 -1.33
CA VAL A 97 -15.41 -10.50 -2.21
C VAL A 97 -14.09 -11.30 -2.17
N SER A 98 -13.07 -10.79 -1.49
CA SER A 98 -11.75 -11.43 -1.32
C SER A 98 -11.26 -11.39 0.12
N GLN A 99 -10.10 -12.01 0.40
CA GLN A 99 -9.48 -12.11 1.73
C GLN A 99 -8.96 -10.74 2.21
N VAL A 100 -9.88 -9.87 2.60
CA VAL A 100 -9.61 -8.54 3.12
C VAL A 100 -9.95 -8.51 4.60
N ALA A 101 -9.04 -7.98 5.41
CA ALA A 101 -9.21 -7.84 6.85
C ALA A 101 -9.23 -6.38 7.30
N LEU A 102 -9.64 -6.15 8.55
CA LEU A 102 -9.51 -4.85 9.20
C LEU A 102 -8.04 -4.65 9.55
N ARG A 103 -7.32 -3.77 8.83
CA ARG A 103 -5.86 -3.65 8.94
C ARG A 103 -5.41 -2.30 9.50
N PRO A 104 -5.48 -2.06 10.82
CA PRO A 104 -4.84 -0.89 11.45
C PRO A 104 -3.34 -0.83 11.18
N SER A 105 -2.73 -1.99 10.92
CA SER A 105 -1.32 -2.17 10.60
C SER A 105 -0.85 -1.44 9.34
N VAL A 106 -1.74 -1.07 8.41
CA VAL A 106 -1.35 -0.34 7.17
C VAL A 106 -0.72 1.01 7.44
N CYS A 107 -0.91 1.57 8.64
CA CYS A 107 -0.22 2.78 9.03
C CYS A 107 1.31 2.60 9.08
N ILE A 108 1.82 1.37 9.25
CA ILE A 108 3.24 1.02 9.32
C ILE A 108 3.93 1.23 7.97
N PRO A 109 3.59 0.53 6.87
CA PRO A 109 4.24 0.76 5.57
C PRO A 109 4.12 2.20 5.08
N VAL A 110 2.97 2.85 5.32
CA VAL A 110 2.79 4.27 4.98
C VAL A 110 3.77 5.15 5.76
N PHE A 111 3.86 4.96 7.08
CA PHE A 111 4.80 5.69 7.94
C PHE A 111 6.25 5.43 7.54
N PHE A 112 6.64 4.16 7.38
CA PHE A 112 8.01 3.78 7.03
C PHE A 112 8.41 4.34 5.66
N GLY A 113 7.50 4.33 4.69
CA GLY A 113 7.71 5.00 3.41
C GLY A 113 7.90 6.51 3.56
N TYR A 114 6.98 7.17 4.25
CA TYR A 114 7.00 8.62 4.43
C TYR A 114 8.23 9.12 5.22
N VAL A 115 8.77 8.31 6.13
CA VAL A 115 9.88 8.73 7.01
C VAL A 115 11.24 8.25 6.49
N PHE A 116 11.32 7.03 5.95
CA PHE A 116 12.60 6.41 5.61
C PHE A 116 12.81 6.23 4.10
N GLY A 117 11.86 6.66 3.28
CA GLY A 117 11.96 6.71 1.83
C GLY A 117 11.17 5.61 1.10
N PRO A 118 11.00 5.77 -0.23
CA PRO A 118 10.13 4.93 -1.05
C PRO A 118 10.57 3.46 -1.06
N VAL A 119 11.88 3.23 -1.01
CA VAL A 119 12.48 1.90 -0.94
C VAL A 119 12.04 1.17 0.33
N VAL A 120 12.18 1.84 1.47
CA VAL A 120 11.87 1.27 2.78
C VAL A 120 10.37 0.99 2.89
N GLY A 121 9.54 1.92 2.42
CA GLY A 121 8.09 1.75 2.36
C GLY A 121 7.67 0.56 1.50
N PHE A 122 8.25 0.43 0.30
CA PHE A 122 7.97 -0.70 -0.59
C PHE A 122 8.26 -2.04 0.06
N PHE A 123 9.48 -2.21 0.58
CA PHE A 123 9.87 -3.48 1.18
C PHE A 123 9.07 -3.78 2.44
N THR A 124 8.83 -2.77 3.29
CA THR A 124 8.01 -2.90 4.51
C THR A 124 6.63 -3.42 4.18
N GLY A 125 5.97 -2.82 3.18
CA GLY A 125 4.64 -3.24 2.74
C GLY A 125 4.62 -4.61 2.09
N ALA A 126 5.49 -4.83 1.11
CA ALA A 126 5.48 -6.06 0.32
C ALA A 126 5.93 -7.29 1.13
N VAL A 127 7.08 -7.21 1.77
CA VAL A 127 7.61 -8.34 2.56
C VAL A 127 6.85 -8.51 3.86
N GLY A 128 6.42 -7.43 4.49
CA GLY A 128 5.57 -7.53 5.68
C GLY A 128 4.22 -8.20 5.37
N ASN A 129 3.61 -7.94 4.21
CA ASN A 129 2.39 -8.65 3.81
C ASN A 129 2.64 -10.15 3.65
N ILE A 130 3.70 -10.55 2.92
CA ILE A 130 4.09 -11.96 2.77
C ILE A 130 4.24 -12.64 4.13
N ILE A 131 4.92 -11.99 5.09
CA ILE A 131 5.11 -12.53 6.44
C ILE A 131 3.75 -12.71 7.14
N GLY A 132 2.88 -11.70 7.08
CA GLY A 132 1.56 -11.76 7.72
C GLY A 132 0.70 -12.88 7.15
N ASP A 133 0.62 -12.98 5.83
CA ASP A 133 -0.21 -13.98 5.14
C ASP A 133 0.36 -15.39 5.35
N PHE A 134 1.69 -15.53 5.34
CA PHE A 134 2.39 -16.77 5.69
C PHE A 134 2.07 -17.23 7.12
N LEU A 135 2.17 -16.34 8.11
CA LEU A 135 1.87 -16.66 9.51
C LEU A 135 0.39 -16.96 9.75
N THR A 136 -0.49 -16.37 8.95
CA THR A 136 -1.93 -16.64 9.00
C THR A 136 -2.27 -17.98 8.34
N GLY A 137 -1.38 -18.49 7.48
CA GLY A 137 -1.62 -19.69 6.68
C GLY A 137 -2.51 -19.43 5.45
N TRP A 138 -2.68 -18.17 5.05
CA TRP A 138 -3.51 -17.81 3.89
C TRP A 138 -2.87 -18.26 2.59
N GLY A 139 -1.64 -17.81 2.31
CA GLY A 139 -1.01 -18.11 1.04
C GLY A 139 0.08 -17.13 0.66
N VAL A 140 0.46 -17.14 -0.62
CA VAL A 140 1.30 -16.12 -1.26
C VAL A 140 0.53 -15.50 -2.42
N TYR A 141 0.35 -14.18 -2.37
CA TYR A 141 -0.45 -13.43 -3.34
C TYR A 141 0.36 -12.27 -3.92
N PRO A 142 1.20 -12.49 -4.96
CA PRO A 142 2.17 -11.49 -5.40
C PRO A 142 1.57 -10.15 -5.80
N ALA A 143 0.38 -10.15 -6.41
CA ALA A 143 -0.32 -8.92 -6.77
C ALA A 143 -0.67 -8.09 -5.51
N TRP A 144 -1.11 -8.75 -4.46
CA TRP A 144 -1.43 -8.15 -3.16
C TRP A 144 -0.18 -7.74 -2.38
N ASP A 145 0.87 -8.56 -2.39
CA ASP A 145 2.15 -8.21 -1.77
C ASP A 145 2.71 -6.92 -2.40
N ILE A 146 2.72 -6.86 -3.74
CA ILE A 146 3.16 -5.67 -4.48
C ILE A 146 2.25 -4.47 -4.20
N ALA A 147 0.93 -4.66 -4.13
CA ALA A 147 -0.02 -3.61 -3.77
C ALA A 147 0.30 -3.00 -2.40
N ASN A 148 0.59 -3.83 -1.40
CA ASN A 148 1.03 -3.37 -0.08
C ASN A 148 2.40 -2.66 -0.17
N GLY A 149 3.30 -3.12 -1.04
CA GLY A 149 4.54 -2.42 -1.34
C GLY A 149 4.29 -1.02 -1.91
N PHE A 150 3.44 -0.88 -2.92
CA PHE A 150 3.07 0.43 -3.47
C PHE A 150 2.41 1.34 -2.42
N MET A 151 1.59 0.78 -1.54
CA MET A 151 1.01 1.50 -0.42
C MET A 151 2.07 2.16 0.48
N GLY A 152 3.22 1.52 0.70
CA GLY A 152 4.34 2.13 1.41
C GLY A 152 5.27 2.97 0.51
N LEU A 153 5.45 2.61 -0.76
CA LEU A 153 6.35 3.33 -1.67
C LEU A 153 5.87 4.73 -1.98
N ILE A 154 4.59 4.86 -2.35
CA ILE A 154 3.99 6.11 -2.81
C ILE A 154 4.19 7.24 -1.79
N PRO A 155 3.90 7.06 -0.49
CA PRO A 155 4.18 8.13 0.47
C PRO A 155 5.64 8.48 0.64
N GLY A 156 6.57 7.56 0.35
CA GLY A 156 8.00 7.87 0.31
C GLY A 156 8.42 8.69 -0.91
N LEU A 157 7.62 8.76 -1.97
CA LEU A 157 7.92 9.63 -3.11
C LEU A 157 7.88 11.12 -2.76
N VAL A 158 7.37 11.50 -1.57
CA VAL A 158 7.46 12.87 -1.06
C VAL A 158 8.90 13.42 -1.08
N PHE A 159 9.91 12.55 -0.93
CA PHE A 159 11.33 12.91 -1.00
C PHE A 159 11.79 13.40 -2.38
N LEU A 160 11.00 13.16 -3.43
CA LEU A 160 11.29 13.65 -4.78
C LEU A 160 10.86 15.11 -4.98
N PHE A 161 10.10 15.69 -4.04
CA PHE A 161 9.54 17.03 -4.17
C PHE A 161 10.29 18.02 -3.29
N ALA A 162 10.94 19.01 -3.92
CA ALA A 162 11.57 20.12 -3.20
C ALA A 162 10.54 21.00 -2.49
N ASP A 163 9.36 21.19 -3.11
CA ASP A 163 8.22 21.91 -2.54
C ASP A 163 7.11 20.91 -2.19
N LYS A 164 7.15 20.45 -0.93
CA LYS A 164 6.17 19.53 -0.36
C LYS A 164 4.76 20.13 -0.34
N LYS A 165 4.62 21.44 -0.10
CA LYS A 165 3.32 22.13 -0.09
C LYS A 165 2.66 22.15 -1.46
N ARG A 166 3.44 22.39 -2.51
CA ARG A 166 2.93 22.35 -3.88
C ARG A 166 2.46 20.95 -4.27
N SER A 167 3.24 19.91 -3.94
CA SER A 167 2.82 18.53 -4.20
C SER A 167 1.56 18.19 -3.40
N LEU A 168 1.49 18.57 -2.13
CA LEU A 168 0.33 18.37 -1.26
C LEU A 168 -0.96 18.98 -1.86
N ASN A 169 -0.90 20.22 -2.34
CA ASN A 169 -2.06 20.89 -2.94
C ASN A 169 -2.56 20.17 -4.20
N PHE A 170 -1.64 19.81 -5.10
CA PHE A 170 -1.98 19.07 -6.30
C PHE A 170 -2.56 17.68 -5.97
N LEU A 171 -1.92 16.95 -5.05
CA LEU A 171 -2.34 15.61 -4.68
C LEU A 171 -3.64 15.58 -3.89
N THR A 172 -3.98 16.65 -3.18
CA THR A 172 -5.32 16.79 -2.56
C THR A 172 -6.41 16.81 -3.64
N ILE A 173 -6.18 17.49 -4.76
CA ILE A 173 -7.11 17.51 -5.90
C ILE A 173 -7.19 16.13 -6.53
N VAL A 174 -6.05 15.48 -6.78
CA VAL A 174 -6.00 14.12 -7.34
C VAL A 174 -6.77 13.14 -6.46
N PHE A 175 -6.54 13.18 -5.14
CA PHE A 175 -7.26 12.36 -4.18
C PHE A 175 -8.77 12.60 -4.24
N GLY A 176 -9.21 13.87 -4.21
CA GLY A 176 -10.62 14.21 -4.31
C GLY A 176 -11.28 13.72 -5.60
N VAL A 177 -10.60 13.84 -6.74
CA VAL A 177 -11.09 13.30 -8.03
C VAL A 177 -11.21 11.77 -7.97
N LEU A 178 -10.18 11.07 -7.46
CA LEU A 178 -10.22 9.61 -7.34
C LEU A 178 -11.33 9.16 -6.39
N THR A 179 -11.55 9.85 -5.27
CA THR A 179 -12.68 9.58 -4.37
C THR A 179 -14.01 9.72 -5.10
N VAL A 180 -14.23 10.81 -5.84
CA VAL A 180 -15.48 11.02 -6.59
C VAL A 180 -15.68 9.94 -7.64
N VAL A 181 -14.62 9.52 -8.34
CA VAL A 181 -14.68 8.43 -9.33
C VAL A 181 -15.10 7.12 -8.66
N VAL A 182 -14.49 6.75 -7.52
CA VAL A 182 -14.85 5.53 -6.78
C VAL A 182 -16.30 5.58 -6.31
N VAL A 183 -16.73 6.69 -5.70
CA VAL A 183 -18.10 6.88 -5.23
C VAL A 183 -19.10 6.78 -6.38
N ALA A 184 -18.82 7.43 -7.52
CA ALA A 184 -19.67 7.38 -8.70
C ALA A 184 -19.76 5.95 -9.27
N MET A 185 -18.65 5.22 -9.37
CA MET A 185 -18.64 3.83 -9.83
C MET A 185 -19.56 2.95 -8.98
N ILE A 186 -19.49 3.08 -7.65
CA ILE A 186 -20.31 2.29 -6.74
C ILE A 186 -21.79 2.70 -6.83
N PHE A 187 -22.13 3.99 -6.91
CA PHE A 187 -23.53 4.40 -7.06
C PHE A 187 -24.15 4.02 -8.40
N ILE A 188 -23.36 3.97 -9.48
CA ILE A 188 -23.82 3.53 -10.80
C ILE A 188 -24.08 2.02 -10.80
N ASN A 189 -23.25 1.24 -10.11
CA ASN A 189 -23.39 -0.22 -10.06
C ASN A 189 -23.17 -0.79 -8.64
N PRO A 190 -24.12 -0.56 -7.71
CA PRO A 190 -23.92 -0.90 -6.30
C PRO A 190 -23.93 -2.40 -6.01
N ARG A 191 -24.40 -3.21 -6.95
CA ARG A 191 -24.58 -4.64 -6.78
C ARG A 191 -23.66 -5.42 -7.69
N VAL A 192 -22.85 -6.29 -7.11
CA VAL A 192 -21.89 -7.11 -7.86
C VAL A 192 -22.06 -8.58 -7.51
N VAL A 193 -21.69 -9.44 -8.46
CA VAL A 193 -21.72 -10.88 -8.26
C VAL A 193 -20.46 -11.29 -7.48
N GLY A 194 -20.67 -11.96 -6.35
CA GLY A 194 -19.62 -12.59 -5.57
C GLY A 194 -18.93 -13.68 -6.42
N PRO A 195 -17.60 -13.63 -6.60
CA PRO A 195 -16.88 -14.52 -7.52
C PRO A 195 -16.86 -15.97 -7.04
N TRP A 196 -17.01 -16.20 -5.73
CA TRP A 196 -16.98 -17.53 -5.11
C TRP A 196 -18.37 -18.11 -4.84
N THR A 197 -19.34 -17.25 -4.56
CA THR A 197 -20.71 -17.63 -4.18
C THR A 197 -21.67 -17.59 -5.36
N GLY A 198 -21.39 -16.75 -6.37
CA GLY A 198 -22.33 -16.42 -7.45
C GLY A 198 -23.51 -15.57 -6.99
N GLU A 199 -23.57 -15.19 -5.72
CA GLU A 199 -24.65 -14.38 -5.15
C GLU A 199 -24.46 -12.90 -5.49
N ILE A 200 -25.57 -12.17 -5.58
CA ILE A 200 -25.53 -10.72 -5.81
C ILE A 200 -25.43 -10.03 -4.45
N GLU A 201 -24.33 -9.33 -4.23
CA GLU A 201 -24.01 -8.61 -2.99
C GLU A 201 -24.13 -7.10 -3.21
N ASP A 202 -24.55 -6.36 -2.18
CA ASP A 202 -24.77 -4.91 -2.22
C ASP A 202 -23.64 -4.15 -1.51
N PHE A 203 -22.91 -3.33 -2.27
CA PHE A 203 -21.76 -2.55 -1.83
C PHE A 203 -22.10 -1.06 -1.67
N SER A 204 -23.39 -0.66 -1.66
CA SER A 204 -23.82 0.74 -1.51
C SER A 204 -23.24 1.41 -0.26
N PHE A 205 -22.99 0.65 0.81
CA PHE A 205 -22.33 1.14 2.02
C PHE A 205 -20.96 1.75 1.72
N TRP A 206 -20.19 1.13 0.83
CA TRP A 206 -18.85 1.58 0.50
C TRP A 206 -18.84 2.91 -0.25
N ALA A 207 -19.86 3.23 -1.05
CA ALA A 207 -20.00 4.56 -1.65
C ALA A 207 -20.04 5.65 -0.56
N TRP A 208 -20.84 5.43 0.48
CA TRP A 208 -20.92 6.36 1.61
C TRP A 208 -19.65 6.38 2.45
N ALA A 209 -19.04 5.22 2.70
CA ALA A 209 -17.78 5.13 3.43
C ALA A 209 -16.65 5.91 2.72
N PHE A 210 -16.53 5.79 1.40
CA PHE A 210 -15.56 6.57 0.62
C PHE A 210 -15.90 8.05 0.56
N LEU A 211 -17.18 8.42 0.43
CA LEU A 211 -17.58 9.82 0.39
C LEU A 211 -17.25 10.51 1.72
N VAL A 212 -17.69 9.92 2.84
CA VAL A 212 -17.43 10.46 4.18
C VAL A 212 -15.93 10.41 4.50
N GLY A 213 -15.28 9.26 4.27
CA GLY A 213 -13.85 9.09 4.49
C GLY A 213 -13.01 10.07 3.67
N GLY A 214 -13.35 10.28 2.40
CA GLY A 214 -12.66 11.24 1.54
C GLY A 214 -12.83 12.69 1.99
N ILE A 215 -14.03 13.08 2.43
CA ILE A 215 -14.25 14.39 3.05
C ILE A 215 -13.38 14.53 4.31
N VAL A 216 -13.35 13.51 5.17
CA VAL A 216 -12.53 13.51 6.40
C VAL A 216 -11.04 13.61 6.07
N VAL A 217 -10.53 12.90 5.05
CA VAL A 217 -9.14 13.00 4.60
C VAL A 217 -8.83 14.43 4.13
N ILE A 218 -9.69 15.04 3.30
CA ILE A 218 -9.47 16.39 2.76
C ILE A 218 -9.54 17.45 3.87
N VAL A 219 -10.58 17.41 4.71
CA VAL A 219 -10.71 18.33 5.86
C VAL A 219 -9.54 18.12 6.82
N GLY A 220 -9.22 16.86 7.11
CA GLY A 220 -8.10 16.44 7.95
C GLY A 220 -6.77 16.99 7.45
N ARG A 221 -6.52 16.99 6.13
CA ARG A 221 -5.33 17.63 5.54
C ARG A 221 -5.21 19.11 5.93
N PHE A 222 -6.28 19.90 5.85
CA PHE A 222 -6.24 21.32 6.23
C PHE A 222 -6.13 21.54 7.75
N VAL A 223 -6.69 20.64 8.55
CA VAL A 223 -6.53 20.68 10.02
C VAL A 223 -5.10 20.35 10.42
N LEU A 224 -4.54 19.26 9.88
CA LEU A 224 -3.18 18.80 10.16
C LEU A 224 -2.13 19.80 9.66
N GLU A 225 -2.36 20.50 8.54
CA GLU A 225 -1.42 21.51 8.03
C GLU A 225 -1.22 22.65 9.03
N ARG A 226 -2.22 22.96 9.87
CA ARG A 226 -2.07 23.98 10.93
C ARG A 226 -1.09 23.57 12.02
N ILE A 227 -0.80 22.27 12.14
CA ILE A 227 0.14 21.70 13.11
C ILE A 227 1.49 21.46 12.46
N SER A 228 1.50 20.74 11.33
CA SER A 228 2.71 20.41 10.58
C SER A 228 2.36 20.04 9.13
N GLU A 229 3.13 20.58 8.18
CA GLU A 229 3.01 20.22 6.77
C GLU A 229 3.25 18.73 6.54
N ASP A 230 4.14 18.10 7.33
CA ASP A 230 4.41 16.66 7.21
C ASP A 230 3.24 15.80 7.64
N LEU A 231 2.46 16.24 8.65
CA LEU A 231 1.25 15.53 9.08
C LEU A 231 0.16 15.59 8.01
N ALA A 232 0.01 16.75 7.37
CA ALA A 232 -0.92 16.91 6.25
C ALA A 232 -0.48 16.10 5.02
N ALA A 233 0.82 16.10 4.72
CA ALA A 233 1.41 15.36 3.63
C ALA A 233 1.25 13.86 3.82
N VAL A 234 1.62 13.29 4.96
CA VAL A 234 1.50 11.83 5.19
C VAL A 234 0.05 11.35 5.10
N ASN A 235 -0.92 12.17 5.50
CA ASN A 235 -2.35 11.86 5.36
C ASN A 235 -2.77 11.71 3.88
N ILE A 236 -2.44 12.69 3.02
CA ILE A 236 -2.80 12.63 1.59
C ILE A 236 -1.97 11.58 0.84
N TRP A 237 -0.65 11.59 1.05
CA TRP A 237 0.26 10.66 0.40
C TRP A 237 -0.03 9.20 0.79
N GLY A 238 -0.36 8.94 2.06
CA GLY A 238 -0.76 7.61 2.52
C GLY A 238 -2.07 7.15 1.92
N SER A 239 -3.08 8.03 1.90
CA SER A 239 -4.38 7.73 1.29
C SER A 239 -4.25 7.43 -0.21
N LEU A 240 -3.40 8.18 -0.94
CA LEU A 240 -3.09 7.90 -2.34
C LEU A 240 -2.29 6.60 -2.52
N GLY A 241 -1.35 6.32 -1.64
CA GLY A 241 -0.62 5.05 -1.64
C GLY A 241 -1.56 3.86 -1.52
N ILE A 242 -2.56 3.95 -0.65
CA ILE A 242 -3.58 2.91 -0.49
C ILE A 242 -4.42 2.77 -1.76
N ILE A 243 -4.92 3.88 -2.33
CA ILE A 243 -5.72 3.82 -3.58
C ILE A 243 -4.92 3.19 -4.72
N LEU A 244 -3.68 3.63 -4.94
CA LEU A 244 -2.86 3.13 -6.04
C LEU A 244 -2.38 1.70 -5.81
N GLY A 245 -2.01 1.37 -4.58
CA GLY A 245 -1.61 0.01 -4.19
C GLY A 245 -2.75 -0.97 -4.33
N ILE A 246 -3.86 -0.76 -3.61
CA ILE A 246 -5.02 -1.66 -3.67
C ILE A 246 -5.63 -1.69 -5.08
N GLY A 247 -5.64 -0.57 -5.78
CA GLY A 247 -6.06 -0.51 -7.18
C GLY A 247 -5.23 -1.43 -8.08
N TYR A 248 -3.93 -1.53 -7.85
CA TYR A 248 -3.07 -2.47 -8.58
C TYR A 248 -3.45 -3.94 -8.36
N ALA A 249 -3.70 -4.36 -7.10
CA ALA A 249 -4.14 -5.72 -6.80
C ALA A 249 -5.52 -6.02 -7.44
N ALA A 250 -6.50 -5.15 -7.24
CA ALA A 250 -7.84 -5.34 -7.77
C ALA A 250 -7.86 -5.41 -9.30
N ILE A 251 -7.06 -4.57 -9.97
CA ILE A 251 -6.88 -4.65 -11.42
C ILE A 251 -6.28 -6.02 -11.79
N ALA A 252 -5.25 -6.49 -11.08
CA ALA A 252 -4.65 -7.78 -11.36
C ALA A 252 -5.63 -8.96 -11.26
N ASP A 253 -6.54 -8.92 -10.29
CA ASP A 253 -7.50 -9.98 -10.03
C ASP A 253 -8.60 -10.14 -11.10
N ILE A 254 -8.77 -9.16 -11.99
CA ILE A 254 -9.55 -9.31 -13.23
C ILE A 254 -8.98 -10.45 -14.09
N TRP A 255 -7.64 -10.54 -14.18
CA TRP A 255 -6.98 -11.57 -14.97
C TRP A 255 -6.59 -12.78 -14.14
N ILE A 256 -6.09 -12.58 -12.91
CA ILE A 256 -5.61 -13.67 -12.06
C ILE A 256 -6.79 -14.54 -11.59
N ASN A 257 -7.86 -13.92 -11.10
CA ASN A 257 -9.02 -14.60 -10.54
C ASN A 257 -10.26 -14.57 -11.45
N GLY A 258 -10.15 -13.95 -12.63
CA GLY A 258 -11.26 -13.89 -13.60
C GLY A 258 -12.40 -12.95 -13.18
N TYR A 259 -12.12 -11.99 -12.30
CA TYR A 259 -13.14 -11.07 -11.82
C TYR A 259 -13.69 -10.19 -12.94
N SER A 260 -14.99 -9.90 -12.89
CA SER A 260 -15.55 -8.81 -13.68
C SER A 260 -14.97 -7.48 -13.22
N LEU A 261 -14.94 -6.47 -14.10
CA LEU A 261 -14.49 -5.12 -13.73
C LEU A 261 -15.25 -4.57 -12.51
N ALA A 262 -16.55 -4.87 -12.40
CA ALA A 262 -17.35 -4.47 -11.26
C ALA A 262 -16.95 -5.22 -9.99
N THR A 263 -16.76 -6.54 -10.05
CA THR A 263 -16.31 -7.36 -8.91
C THR A 263 -14.97 -6.87 -8.39
N ALA A 264 -14.00 -6.59 -9.27
CA ALA A 264 -12.70 -6.06 -8.89
C ALA A 264 -12.78 -4.65 -8.27
N LEU A 265 -13.43 -3.69 -8.93
CA LEU A 265 -13.40 -2.29 -8.49
C LEU A 265 -14.38 -1.96 -7.36
N ILE A 266 -15.48 -2.69 -7.24
CA ILE A 266 -16.55 -2.42 -6.27
C ILE A 266 -16.55 -3.48 -5.17
N GLY A 267 -16.46 -4.75 -5.56
CA GLY A 267 -16.50 -5.89 -4.64
C GLY A 267 -15.21 -6.10 -3.83
N GLU A 268 -14.07 -5.69 -4.38
CA GLU A 268 -12.75 -5.95 -3.79
C GLU A 268 -12.00 -4.66 -3.45
N PHE A 269 -11.78 -3.78 -4.43
CA PHE A 269 -11.04 -2.55 -4.22
C PHE A 269 -11.66 -1.68 -3.13
N ALA A 270 -12.97 -1.44 -3.18
CA ALA A 270 -13.63 -0.57 -2.23
C ALA A 270 -13.55 -1.09 -0.78
N PRO A 271 -13.93 -2.35 -0.47
CA PRO A 271 -13.80 -2.88 0.88
C PRO A 271 -12.35 -3.04 1.35
N ALA A 272 -11.37 -3.12 0.46
CA ALA A 272 -9.95 -3.12 0.84
C ALA A 272 -9.40 -1.71 1.08
N ALA A 273 -9.61 -0.77 0.16
CA ALA A 273 -9.05 0.57 0.25
C ALA A 273 -9.77 1.44 1.28
N GLY A 274 -11.08 1.31 1.44
CA GLY A 274 -11.88 2.12 2.38
C GLY A 274 -11.38 2.03 3.83
N PRO A 275 -11.38 0.85 4.45
CA PRO A 275 -10.90 0.67 5.83
C PRO A 275 -9.42 1.00 5.98
N ASN A 276 -8.60 0.71 4.97
CA ASN A 276 -7.19 1.03 5.01
C ASN A 276 -6.97 2.56 5.06
N ILE A 277 -7.71 3.33 4.26
CA ILE A 277 -7.67 4.80 4.30
C ILE A 277 -8.12 5.31 5.67
N LEU A 278 -9.22 4.79 6.20
CA LEU A 278 -9.72 5.18 7.52
C LEU A 278 -8.69 4.92 8.63
N ASN A 279 -8.03 3.76 8.59
CA ASN A 279 -6.96 3.43 9.54
C ASN A 279 -5.74 4.34 9.36
N SER A 280 -5.28 4.55 8.12
CA SER A 280 -4.09 5.36 7.85
C SER A 280 -4.29 6.84 8.15
N MET A 281 -5.43 7.43 7.79
CA MET A 281 -5.69 8.86 8.01
C MET A 281 -5.72 9.24 9.50
N ILE A 282 -6.00 8.26 10.38
CA ILE A 282 -6.01 8.44 11.84
C ILE A 282 -4.65 8.08 12.43
N LEU A 283 -4.18 6.85 12.19
CA LEU A 283 -3.04 6.29 12.92
C LEU A 283 -1.70 6.81 12.39
N THR A 284 -1.57 7.03 11.07
CA THR A 284 -0.29 7.43 10.49
C THR A 284 0.15 8.83 10.94
N PRO A 285 -0.72 9.87 10.95
CA PRO A 285 -0.33 11.18 11.51
C PRO A 285 0.03 11.11 12.99
N ILE A 286 -0.67 10.29 13.78
CA ILE A 286 -0.36 10.10 15.21
C ILE A 286 1.04 9.48 15.38
N LEU A 287 1.32 8.43 14.61
CA LEU A 287 2.63 7.76 14.64
C LEU A 287 3.75 8.71 14.20
N LEU A 288 3.51 9.52 13.17
CA LEU A 288 4.47 10.52 12.71
C LEU A 288 4.73 11.61 13.75
N ALA A 289 3.68 12.14 14.37
CA ALA A 289 3.82 13.12 15.45
C ALA A 289 4.60 12.55 16.64
N ALA A 290 4.33 11.31 17.03
CA ALA A 290 5.05 10.64 18.11
C ALA A 290 6.54 10.44 17.76
N TYR A 291 6.83 10.01 16.53
CA TYR A 291 8.20 9.85 16.05
C TYR A 291 8.97 11.18 16.05
N GLN A 292 8.38 12.24 15.50
CA GLN A 292 8.98 13.58 15.48
C GLN A 292 9.23 14.12 16.89
N ALA A 293 8.31 13.87 17.82
CA ALA A 293 8.48 14.26 19.23
C ALA A 293 9.65 13.51 19.90
N VAL A 294 9.87 12.24 19.56
CA VAL A 294 11.04 11.48 20.04
C VAL A 294 12.32 12.03 19.42
N GLN A 295 12.36 12.25 18.10
CA GLN A 295 13.54 12.78 17.42
C GLN A 295 13.99 14.12 18.00
N ALA A 296 13.04 15.02 18.25
CA ALA A 296 13.30 16.32 18.86
C ALA A 296 13.93 16.21 20.26
N ARG A 297 13.62 15.15 21.02
CA ARG A 297 14.21 14.89 22.35
C ARG A 297 15.58 14.23 22.26
N THR A 298 15.78 13.35 21.29
CA THR A 298 17.03 12.58 21.14
C THR A 298 18.10 13.30 20.33
N GLY A 299 17.76 14.42 19.68
CA GLY A 299 18.67 15.17 18.80
C GLY A 299 19.12 14.37 17.58
N ARG A 300 18.33 13.36 17.19
CA ARG A 300 18.57 12.41 16.10
C ARG A 300 17.24 12.08 15.44
#